data_AF-A0AAW0KWW2-F1
#
_entry.id   AF-A0AAW0KWW2-F1
#
_cell.length_a   1.000
_cell.length_b   1.000
_cell.length_c   1.000
_cell.angle_alpha   90.00
_cell.angle_beta   90.00
_cell.angle_gamma   90.00
#
_symmetry.space_group_name_H-M   'P 1'
#
loop_
_entity.id
_entity.type
_entity.pdbx_description
1 polymer ?
#
loop_
_entity_poly.entity_id
_entity_poly.type
_entity_poly.pdbx_seq_one_letter_code
_entity_poly.pdbx_strand_id
1 'polypeptide(L)' 'MEVNYLRYHPIQIAYCVAQQLICLKYSSQDEDSIRQALQDLKEQHID' A
#
# COMPACT_ATOMS: atom_id res chain seq x y z
N MET A 1 -5.01 -17.30 -19.81
CA MET A 1 -4.00 -16.35 -19.29
C MET A 1 -4.46 -15.69 -17.98
N GLU A 2 -5.34 -16.30 -17.20
CA GLU A 2 -5.89 -15.69 -15.96
C GLU A 2 -5.24 -16.20 -14.66
N VAL A 3 -4.56 -17.35 -14.69
CA VAL A 3 -3.93 -17.94 -13.50
C VAL A 3 -2.75 -17.10 -12.99
N ASN A 4 -2.07 -16.39 -13.89
CA ASN A 4 -0.94 -15.53 -13.52
C ASN A 4 -1.42 -14.20 -12.91
N TYR A 5 -2.55 -13.66 -13.38
CA TYR A 5 -3.14 -12.42 -12.84
C TYR A 5 -3.55 -12.58 -11.37
N LEU A 6 -4.25 -13.67 -11.05
CA LEU A 6 -4.68 -13.97 -9.68
C LEU A 6 -3.52 -14.28 -8.73
N ARG A 7 -2.42 -14.90 -9.23
CA ARG A 7 -1.23 -15.17 -8.42
C ARG A 7 -0.31 -13.96 -8.25
N TYR A 8 -0.26 -13.05 -9.21
CA TYR A 8 0.54 -11.82 -9.12
C TYR A 8 -0.16 -10.70 -8.34
N HIS A 9 -1.49 -10.75 -8.22
CA HIS A 9 -2.28 -9.76 -7.49
C HIS A 9 -1.76 -9.48 -6.06
N PRO A 10 -1.51 -10.49 -5.21
CA PRO A 10 -0.99 -10.24 -3.86
C PRO A 10 0.46 -9.70 -3.87
N ILE A 11 1.28 -10.08 -4.86
CA ILE A 11 2.65 -9.58 -4.99
C ILE A 11 2.65 -8.11 -5.45
N GLN A 12 1.77 -7.74 -6.38
CA GLN A 12 1.61 -6.36 -6.83
C GLN A 12 1.07 -5.48 -5.71
N ILE A 13 0.09 -5.97 -4.94
CA ILE A 13 -0.41 -5.28 -3.75
C ILE A 13 0.72 -5.08 -2.74
N ALA A 14 1.46 -6.14 -2.38
CA ALA A 14 2.57 -6.03 -1.44
C ALA A 14 3.65 -5.05 -1.90
N TYR A 15 3.97 -5.04 -3.20
CA TYR A 15 4.91 -4.09 -3.79
C TYR A 15 4.40 -2.65 -3.71
N CYS A 16 3.14 -2.40 -4.06
CA CYS A 16 2.53 -1.07 -4.04
C CYS A 16 2.45 -0.51 -2.60
N VAL A 17 2.05 -1.36 -1.64
CA VAL A 17 2.07 -1.07 -0.20
C VAL A 17 3.48 -0.72 0.27
N ALA A 18 4.47 -1.54 -0.07
CA ALA A 18 5.86 -1.29 0.32
C ALA A 18 6.38 0.03 -0.25
N GLN A 19 6.04 0.36 -1.50
CA GLN A 19 6.41 1.62 -2.14
C GLN A 19 5.76 2.82 -1.45
N GLN A 20 4.46 2.76 -1.14
CA GLN A 20 3.77 3.82 -0.40
C GLN A 20 4.34 4.01 1.01
N LEU A 21 4.68 2.93 1.72
CA LEU A 21 5.31 2.99 3.04
C LEU A 21 6.70 3.64 2.98
N ILE A 22 7.50 3.32 1.95
CA ILE A 22 8.79 3.97 1.72
C ILE A 22 8.58 5.47 1.45
N CYS A 23 7.65 5.83 0.57
CA CYS A 23 7.32 7.23 0.32
C CYS A 23 6.87 7.96 1.59
N LEU A 24 6.03 7.36 2.43
CA LEU A 24 5.61 7.93 3.71
C LEU A 24 6.77 8.12 4.68
N LYS A 25 7.70 7.15 4.75
CA LYS A 25 8.88 7.23 5.62
C LYS A 25 9.83 8.38 5.23
N TYR A 26 9.97 8.67 3.94
CA TYR A 26 10.84 9.73 3.42
C TYR A 26 10.11 11.05 3.17
N SER A 27 8.77 11.04 3.20
CA SER A 27 7.95 12.24 3.14
C SER A 27 8.10 13.01 4.45
N SER A 28 8.39 14.31 4.36
CA SER A 28 8.42 15.22 5.52
C SER A 28 7.00 15.61 5.97
N GLN A 29 6.04 14.70 5.80
CA GLN A 29 4.66 14.89 6.24
C GLN A 29 4.54 14.71 7.75
N ASP A 30 3.54 15.39 8.30
CA ASP A 30 3.19 15.35 9.72
C ASP A 30 2.74 13.92 10.11
N GLU A 31 3.02 13.52 11.35
CA GLU A 31 2.66 12.18 11.85
C GLU A 31 1.16 11.87 11.69
N ASP A 32 0.29 12.87 11.83
CA ASP A 32 -1.15 12.73 11.64
C ASP A 32 -1.51 12.41 10.19
N SER A 33 -0.86 13.09 9.23
CA SER A 33 -1.01 12.84 7.80
C SER A 33 -0.52 11.43 7.42
N ILE A 34 0.56 10.96 8.04
CA ILE A 34 1.07 9.59 7.86
C ILE A 34 0.09 8.57 8.43
N ARG A 35 -0.46 8.82 9.63
CA ARG A 35 -1.46 7.94 10.26
C ARG A 35 -2.71 7.79 9.39
N GLN A 36 -3.18 8.89 8.80
CA GLN A 36 -4.36 8.86 7.92
C GLN A 36 -4.08 8.09 6.62
N ALA A 37 -2.94 8.32 5.97
CA ALA A 37 -2.55 7.59 4.76
C ALA A 37 -2.37 6.09 5.00
N LEU A 38 -1.87 5.68 6.17
CA LEU A 38 -1.80 4.27 6.58
C LEU A 38 -3.18 3.65 6.80
N GLN A 39 -4.12 4.43 7.33
CA GLN A 39 -5.48 3.99 7.60
C GLN A 39 -6.26 3.79 6.29
N ASP A 40 -6.13 4.72 5.35
CA ASP A 40 -6.70 4.62 4.00
C ASP A 40 -6.14 3.40 3.26
N LEU A 41 -4.83 3.15 3.35
CA LEU A 41 -4.19 1.98 2.75
C LEU A 41 -4.73 0.65 3.31
N LYS A 42 -4.99 0.61 4.62
CA LYS A 42 -5.55 -0.55 5.30
C LYS A 42 -6.98 -0.81 4.85
N GLU A 43 -7.81 0.22 4.73
CA GLU A 43 -9.20 0.10 4.27
C GLU A 43 -9.28 -0.32 2.80
N GLN A 44 -8.41 0.18 1.93
CA GLN A 44 -8.37 -0.18 0.50
C GLN A 44 -7.92 -1.62 0.20
N HIS A 45 -7.36 -2.34 1.17
CA HIS A 45 -6.82 -3.71 0.98
C HIS A 45 -7.50 -4.78 1.85
N ILE A 46 -8.49 -4.40 2.65
CA ILE A 46 -9.29 -5.31 3.49
C ILE A 46 -10.65 -5.67 2.86
N ASP A 47 -11.00 -5.11 1.70
CA ASP A 47 -12.21 -5.47 0.94
C ASP A 47 -12.04 -6.75 0.09
#